data_AF-A0A0G1VHU5-F1
#
_entry.id   AF-A0A0G1VHU5-F1
#
_cell.length_a   1.000
_cell.length_b   1.000
_cell.length_c   1.000
_cell.angle_alpha   90.00
_cell.angle_beta   90.00
_cell.angle_gamma   90.00
#
_symmetry.space_group_name_H-M   'P 1'
#
loop_
_entity.id
_entity.type
_entity.pdbx_description
1 polymer ?
#
loop_
_entity_poly.entity_id
_entity_poly.type
_entity_poly.pdbx_seq_one_letter_code
_entity_poly.pdbx_strand_id
1 'polypeptide(L)'
;MPRAKPQNTPFKERQEILKEFWTTIALLESVDEIKNFFKDLLSESETFMLARRLKIARLIYSGLGYDEIEKKLHTSPTTIASVHAWLDGGFGGYIDAITKLRKELGRQAALEEKLEKARDPLSFESLKRKYPLHFLLFNAADEIKYRPPKRLRK
;
A
#
# COMPACT_ATOMS: atom_id res chain seq x y z
N MET A 1 -18.09 -4.30 -26.46
CA MET A 1 -18.01 -2.84 -26.24
C MET A 1 -19.41 -2.25 -26.15
N PRO A 2 -19.63 -1.22 -25.30
CA PRO A 2 -20.95 -0.64 -25.09
C PRO A 2 -21.47 0.04 -26.36
N ARG A 3 -22.78 -0.16 -26.64
CA ARG A 3 -23.45 0.42 -27.81
C ARG A 3 -23.69 1.92 -27.69
N ALA A 4 -23.74 2.43 -26.45
CA ALA A 4 -23.94 3.84 -26.16
C ALA A 4 -22.71 4.40 -25.43
N LYS A 5 -22.31 5.62 -25.81
CA LYS A 5 -21.31 6.36 -25.02
C LYS A 5 -21.90 6.62 -23.64
N PRO A 6 -21.06 6.64 -22.58
CA PRO A 6 -21.54 6.95 -21.24
C PRO A 6 -22.36 8.23 -21.24
N GLN A 7 -21.93 9.27 -21.96
CA GLN A 7 -22.59 10.58 -22.03
C GLN A 7 -24.07 10.54 -22.48
N ASN A 8 -24.51 9.46 -23.15
CA ASN A 8 -25.88 9.32 -23.64
C ASN A 8 -26.83 8.66 -22.62
N THR A 9 -26.31 8.13 -21.52
CA THR A 9 -27.12 7.53 -20.44
C THR A 9 -27.64 8.62 -19.50
N PRO A 10 -28.91 8.55 -19.05
CA PRO A 10 -29.46 9.45 -18.04
C PRO A 10 -28.54 9.58 -16.82
N PHE A 11 -28.44 10.80 -16.29
CA PHE A 11 -27.55 11.08 -15.15
C PHE A 11 -27.85 10.20 -13.93
N LYS A 12 -29.14 10.01 -13.61
CA LYS A 12 -29.60 9.20 -12.48
C LYS A 12 -29.17 7.74 -12.60
N GLU A 13 -29.42 7.13 -13.76
CA GLU A 13 -29.05 5.74 -14.03
C GLU A 13 -27.53 5.52 -13.92
N ARG A 14 -26.74 6.46 -14.44
CA ARG A 14 -25.28 6.40 -14.28
C ARG A 14 -24.84 6.45 -12.82
N GLN A 15 -25.46 7.29 -12.00
CA GLN A 15 -25.14 7.36 -10.58
C GLN A 15 -25.51 6.07 -9.85
N GLU A 16 -26.63 5.45 -10.19
CA GLU A 16 -27.06 4.17 -9.62
C GLU A 16 -26.05 3.06 -9.96
N ILE A 17 -25.69 2.92 -11.25
CA ILE A 17 -24.68 1.95 -11.70
C ILE A 17 -23.33 2.17 -10.98
N LEU A 18 -22.87 3.41 -10.88
CA LEU A 18 -21.61 3.72 -10.19
C LEU A 18 -21.70 3.44 -8.69
N LYS A 19 -22.82 3.76 -8.06
CA LYS A 19 -23.04 3.50 -6.63
C LYS A 19 -22.99 2.01 -6.32
N GLU A 20 -23.65 1.20 -7.13
CA GLU A 20 -23.60 -0.27 -7.00
C GLU A 20 -22.17 -0.77 -7.14
N PHE A 21 -21.44 -0.30 -8.15
CA PHE A 21 -20.04 -0.67 -8.35
C PHE A 21 -19.14 -0.35 -7.14
N TRP A 22 -19.23 0.88 -6.61
CA TRP A 22 -18.43 1.28 -5.45
C TRP A 22 -18.82 0.51 -4.18
N THR A 23 -20.10 0.23 -4.02
CA THR A 23 -20.60 -0.55 -2.87
C THR A 23 -20.07 -1.98 -2.94
N THR A 24 -20.13 -2.62 -4.11
CA THR A 24 -19.60 -3.97 -4.31
C THR A 24 -18.09 -4.04 -3.99
N ILE A 25 -17.29 -3.07 -4.46
CA ILE A 25 -15.85 -3.05 -4.15
C ILE A 25 -15.61 -2.89 -2.64
N ALA A 26 -16.41 -2.06 -1.97
CA ALA A 26 -16.26 -1.81 -0.53
C ALA A 26 -16.64 -3.02 0.35
N LEU A 27 -17.41 -3.98 -0.18
CA LEU A 27 -17.82 -5.20 0.53
C LEU A 27 -16.78 -6.32 0.44
N LEU A 28 -15.76 -6.20 -0.40
CA LEU A 28 -14.70 -7.21 -0.53
C LEU A 28 -13.72 -7.10 0.64
N GLU A 29 -13.51 -8.19 1.37
CA GLU A 29 -12.72 -8.18 2.62
C GLU A 29 -11.31 -8.72 2.42
N SER A 30 -11.12 -9.64 1.46
CA SER A 30 -9.84 -10.30 1.23
C SER A 30 -9.14 -9.87 -0.06
N VAL A 31 -7.81 -9.93 -0.06
CA VAL A 31 -7.00 -9.63 -1.26
C VAL A 31 -7.31 -10.62 -2.39
N ASP A 32 -7.62 -11.87 -2.05
CA ASP A 32 -7.96 -12.90 -3.03
C ASP A 32 -9.33 -12.67 -3.67
N GLU A 33 -10.33 -12.23 -2.90
CA GLU A 33 -11.62 -11.77 -3.43
C GLU A 33 -11.45 -10.61 -4.41
N ILE A 34 -10.70 -9.58 -4.01
CA ILE A 34 -10.42 -8.42 -4.86
C ILE A 34 -9.71 -8.87 -6.15
N LYS A 35 -8.72 -9.75 -6.04
CA LYS A 35 -7.96 -10.26 -7.19
C LYS A 35 -8.85 -11.05 -8.16
N ASN A 36 -9.73 -11.91 -7.66
CA ASN A 36 -10.64 -12.69 -8.49
C ASN A 36 -11.67 -11.77 -9.17
N PHE A 37 -12.25 -10.83 -8.42
CA PHE A 37 -13.17 -9.83 -8.97
C PHE A 37 -12.55 -9.02 -10.12
N PHE A 38 -11.32 -8.51 -9.95
CA PHE A 38 -10.66 -7.74 -11.01
C PHE A 38 -10.23 -8.59 -12.20
N LYS A 39 -9.93 -9.88 -12.02
CA LYS A 39 -9.66 -10.80 -13.14
C LYS A 39 -10.89 -11.08 -14.00
N ASP A 40 -12.06 -11.13 -13.38
CA ASP A 40 -13.32 -11.34 -14.09
C ASP A 40 -13.80 -10.05 -14.78
N LEU A 41 -13.53 -8.89 -14.15
CA LEU A 41 -13.97 -7.58 -14.64
C LEU A 41 -13.06 -7.00 -15.74
N LEU A 42 -11.75 -7.15 -15.59
CA LEU A 42 -10.74 -6.51 -16.44
C LEU A 42 -9.88 -7.55 -17.14
N SER A 43 -9.42 -7.21 -18.35
CA SER A 43 -8.36 -7.98 -18.98
C SER A 43 -7.04 -7.85 -18.19
N GLU A 44 -6.13 -8.80 -18.42
CA GLU A 44 -4.79 -8.79 -17.82
C GLU A 44 -4.02 -7.50 -18.16
N SER A 45 -4.15 -7.03 -19.41
CA SER A 45 -3.50 -5.81 -19.87
C SER A 45 -4.05 -4.55 -19.20
N GLU A 46 -5.36 -4.45 -19.01
CA GLU A 46 -6.01 -3.36 -18.28
C GLU A 46 -5.62 -3.36 -16.80
N THR A 47 -5.65 -4.53 -16.16
CA THR A 47 -5.23 -4.69 -14.76
C THR A 47 -3.78 -4.23 -14.57
N PHE A 48 -2.88 -4.68 -15.45
CA PHE A 48 -1.47 -4.29 -15.39
C PHE A 48 -1.27 -2.79 -15.67
N MET A 49 -2.05 -2.21 -16.57
CA MET A 49 -2.03 -0.77 -16.85
C MET A 49 -2.42 0.05 -15.62
N LEU A 50 -3.47 -0.34 -14.88
CA LEU A 50 -3.87 0.31 -13.63
C LEU A 50 -2.79 0.15 -12.54
N ALA A 51 -2.26 -1.06 -12.37
CA ALA A 51 -1.18 -1.32 -11.42
C ALA A 51 0.08 -0.49 -11.72
N ARG A 52 0.45 -0.36 -13.00
CA ARG A 52 1.56 0.47 -13.45
C ARG A 52 1.34 1.94 -13.10
N ARG A 53 0.13 2.48 -13.32
CA ARG A 53 -0.21 3.87 -12.94
C ARG A 53 -0.05 4.12 -11.45
N LEU A 54 -0.55 3.20 -10.61
CA LEU A 54 -0.35 3.29 -9.15
C LEU A 54 1.14 3.26 -8.78
N LYS A 55 1.93 2.41 -9.45
CA LYS A 55 3.38 2.33 -9.24
C LYS A 55 4.08 3.63 -9.64
N ILE A 56 3.74 4.22 -10.78
CA ILE A 56 4.24 5.53 -11.23
C ILE A 56 3.95 6.59 -10.17
N ALA A 57 2.69 6.72 -9.75
CA ALA A 57 2.28 7.70 -8.76
C ALA A 57 3.10 7.57 -7.45
N ARG A 58 3.34 6.33 -7.00
CA ARG A 58 4.19 6.06 -5.84
C ARG A 58 5.65 6.48 -6.05
N LEU A 59 6.22 6.27 -7.24
CA LEU A 59 7.61 6.66 -7.53
C LEU A 59 7.76 8.19 -7.61
N ILE A 60 6.80 8.88 -8.21
CA ILE A 60 6.74 10.35 -8.23
C ILE A 60 6.64 10.87 -6.80
N TYR A 61 5.74 10.28 -5.98
CA TYR A 61 5.59 10.65 -4.57
C TYR A 61 6.86 10.37 -3.74
N SER A 62 7.71 9.45 -4.17
CA SER A 62 9.04 9.19 -3.58
C SER A 62 10.13 10.15 -4.07
N GLY A 63 9.83 11.07 -4.99
CA GLY A 63 10.76 12.05 -5.53
C GLY A 63 11.64 11.56 -6.68
N LEU A 64 11.28 10.45 -7.35
CA LEU A 64 12.05 9.98 -8.52
C LEU A 64 11.79 10.85 -9.75
N GLY A 65 12.83 11.02 -10.57
CA GLY A 65 12.75 11.74 -11.84
C GLY A 65 12.03 10.95 -12.93
N TYR A 66 11.55 11.65 -13.96
CA TYR A 66 10.81 11.04 -15.07
C TYR A 66 11.65 9.99 -15.82
N ASP A 67 12.92 10.29 -16.08
CA ASP A 67 13.84 9.41 -16.82
C ASP A 67 14.06 8.08 -16.07
N GLU A 68 14.13 8.14 -14.73
CA GLU A 68 14.30 6.95 -13.90
C GLU A 68 13.04 6.08 -13.91
N ILE A 69 11.87 6.73 -13.87
CA ILE A 69 10.56 6.05 -13.90
C ILE A 69 10.36 5.39 -15.26
N GLU A 70 10.69 6.08 -16.35
CA GLU A 70 10.62 5.55 -17.72
C GLU A 70 11.50 4.31 -17.88
N LYS A 71 12.77 4.37 -17.45
CA LYS A 71 13.70 3.23 -17.49
C LYS A 71 13.21 2.06 -16.65
N LYS A 72 12.60 2.32 -15.48
CA LYS A 72 12.19 1.29 -14.53
C LYS A 72 10.88 0.60 -14.88
N LEU A 73 9.94 1.32 -15.50
CA LEU A 73 8.59 0.83 -15.78
C LEU A 73 8.31 0.66 -17.28
N HIS A 74 9.27 0.99 -18.15
CA HIS A 74 9.16 0.94 -19.61
C HIS A 74 7.86 1.60 -20.08
N THR A 75 7.62 2.82 -19.63
CA THR A 75 6.38 3.55 -19.86
C THR A 75 6.66 4.90 -20.48
N SER A 76 5.76 5.37 -21.35
CA SER A 76 5.96 6.64 -22.05
C SER A 76 5.97 7.83 -21.08
N PRO A 77 6.74 8.89 -21.38
CA PRO A 77 6.75 10.11 -20.59
C PRO A 77 5.38 10.79 -20.54
N THR A 78 4.55 10.61 -21.58
CA THR A 78 3.16 11.08 -21.61
C THR A 78 2.28 10.40 -20.56
N THR A 79 2.52 9.11 -20.30
CA THR A 79 1.80 8.36 -19.25
C THR A 79 2.22 8.85 -17.87
N ILE A 80 3.53 9.09 -17.66
CA ILE A 80 4.06 9.62 -16.41
C ILE A 80 3.48 11.01 -16.13
N ALA A 81 3.51 11.90 -17.12
CA ALA A 81 2.96 13.25 -17.01
C ALA A 81 1.45 13.23 -16.69
N SER A 82 0.69 12.33 -17.33
CA SER A 82 -0.75 12.19 -17.04
C SER A 82 -1.00 11.75 -15.59
N VAL A 83 -0.21 10.80 -15.08
CA VAL A 83 -0.32 10.35 -13.69
C VAL A 83 0.10 11.45 -12.71
N HIS A 84 1.15 12.20 -13.02
CA HIS A 84 1.59 13.34 -12.21
C HIS A 84 0.49 14.41 -12.11
N ALA A 85 -0.15 14.76 -13.22
CA ALA A 85 -1.24 15.72 -13.23
C ALA A 85 -2.41 15.30 -12.32
N TRP A 86 -2.76 14.00 -12.29
CA TRP A 86 -3.77 13.47 -11.37
C TRP A 86 -3.29 13.37 -9.91
N LEU A 87 -1.99 13.24 -9.69
CA LEU A 87 -1.41 13.23 -8.35
C LEU A 87 -1.45 14.63 -7.72
N ASP A 88 -1.16 15.67 -8.51
CA ASP A 88 -1.10 17.06 -8.05
C ASP A 88 -2.48 17.75 -8.04
N GLY A 89 -3.28 17.55 -9.09
CA GLY A 89 -4.55 18.25 -9.31
C GLY A 89 -5.79 17.38 -9.17
N GLY A 90 -5.65 16.12 -8.72
CA GLY A 90 -6.76 15.20 -8.55
C GLY A 90 -7.51 15.34 -7.23
N PHE A 91 -8.37 14.36 -6.94
CA PHE A 91 -9.21 14.32 -5.74
C PHE A 91 -8.50 13.76 -4.49
N GLY A 92 -7.17 13.71 -4.46
CA GLY A 92 -6.37 13.21 -3.32
C GLY A 92 -6.31 11.68 -3.13
N GLY A 93 -7.14 10.91 -3.84
CA GLY A 93 -7.21 9.45 -3.67
C GLY A 93 -5.89 8.71 -3.89
N TYR A 94 -5.02 9.20 -4.80
CA TYR A 94 -3.68 8.63 -4.98
C TYR A 94 -2.81 8.80 -3.73
N ILE A 95 -2.78 10.00 -3.15
CA ILE A 95 -1.95 10.32 -1.99
C ILE A 95 -2.36 9.47 -0.79
N ASP A 96 -3.67 9.33 -0.55
CA ASP A 96 -4.21 8.51 0.52
C ASP A 96 -3.85 7.02 0.35
N ALA A 97 -4.04 6.48 -0.85
CA ALA A 97 -3.72 5.09 -1.16
C ALA A 97 -2.22 4.81 -1.01
N ILE A 98 -1.37 5.70 -1.54
CA ILE A 98 0.09 5.57 -1.44
C ILE A 98 0.55 5.65 0.02
N THR A 99 -0.03 6.55 0.81
CA THR A 99 0.32 6.71 2.23
C THR A 99 -0.04 5.47 3.04
N LYS A 100 -1.23 4.89 2.81
CA LYS A 100 -1.63 3.62 3.44
C LYS A 100 -0.68 2.49 3.03
N LEU A 101 -0.37 2.38 1.74
CA LEU A 101 0.54 1.37 1.23
C LEU A 101 1.95 1.47 1.85
N ARG A 102 2.51 2.68 1.99
CA ARG A 102 3.83 2.88 2.63
C ARG A 102 3.84 2.40 4.08
N LYS A 103 2.76 2.62 4.83
CA LYS A 103 2.64 2.15 6.22
C LYS A 103 2.61 0.64 6.30
N GLU A 104 1.84 -0.02 5.43
CA GLU A 104 1.78 -1.48 5.40
C GLU A 104 3.11 -2.11 4.99
N LEU A 105 3.77 -1.58 3.97
CA LEU A 105 5.11 -2.05 3.57
C LEU A 105 6.14 -1.88 4.70
N GLY A 106 6.11 -0.77 5.42
CA GLY A 106 6.98 -0.56 6.59
C GLY A 106 6.68 -1.53 7.73
N ARG A 107 5.40 -1.85 7.95
CA ARG A 107 4.98 -2.84 8.95
C ARG A 107 5.45 -4.25 8.58
N GLN A 108 5.34 -4.63 7.31
CA GLN A 108 5.82 -5.91 6.80
C GLN A 108 7.35 -6.03 6.95
N ALA A 109 8.10 -5.02 6.52
CA ALA A 109 9.55 -5.01 6.67
C ALA A 109 9.99 -5.13 8.15
N ALA A 110 9.34 -4.42 9.07
CA ALA A 110 9.63 -4.53 10.50
C ALA A 110 9.27 -5.90 11.09
N LEU A 111 8.26 -6.58 10.55
CA LEU A 111 7.91 -7.94 10.96
C LEU A 111 8.94 -8.95 10.47
N GLU A 112 9.35 -8.84 9.20
CA GLU A 112 10.39 -9.66 8.59
C GLU A 112 11.73 -9.51 9.34
N GLU A 113 12.13 -8.29 9.67
CA GLU A 113 13.35 -8.03 10.45
C GLU A 113 13.30 -8.69 11.85
N LYS A 114 12.14 -8.63 12.53
CA LYS A 114 11.95 -9.30 13.82
C LYS A 114 12.00 -10.83 13.70
N LEU A 115 11.43 -11.37 12.63
CA LEU A 115 11.47 -12.81 12.35
C LEU A 115 12.91 -13.27 12.05
N GLU A 116 13.68 -12.48 11.30
CA GLU A 116 15.07 -12.76 10.98
C GLU A 116 15.95 -12.73 12.24
N LYS A 117 15.81 -11.69 13.08
CA LYS A 117 16.52 -11.57 14.37
C LYS A 117 16.17 -12.69 15.35
N ALA A 118 14.95 -13.23 15.29
CA ALA A 118 14.52 -14.37 16.09
C ALA A 118 15.02 -15.72 15.55
N ARG A 119 15.33 -15.82 14.25
CA ARG A 119 15.88 -17.01 13.61
C ARG A 119 17.39 -17.14 13.78
N ASP A 120 18.09 -16.01 13.89
CA ASP A 120 19.54 -16.01 14.10
C ASP A 120 19.91 -16.45 15.54
N PRO A 121 20.57 -17.61 15.72
CA PRO A 121 20.95 -18.13 17.03
C PRO A 121 22.05 -17.32 17.73
N LEU A 122 22.78 -16.46 17.01
CA LEU A 122 23.83 -15.58 17.53
C LEU A 122 23.36 -14.13 17.72
N SER A 123 22.11 -13.82 17.39
CA SER A 123 21.51 -12.50 17.62
C SER A 123 21.50 -12.12 19.10
N PHE A 124 21.73 -10.84 19.39
CA PHE A 124 21.67 -10.27 20.74
C PHE A 124 20.35 -10.58 21.45
N GLU A 125 19.22 -10.62 20.73
CA GLU A 125 17.91 -10.99 21.30
C GLU A 125 17.82 -12.48 21.66
N SER A 126 18.38 -13.36 20.82
CA SER A 126 18.44 -14.80 21.08
C SER A 126 19.33 -15.11 22.28
N LEU A 127 20.47 -14.42 22.39
CA LEU A 127 21.37 -14.51 23.55
C LEU A 127 20.69 -14.01 24.84
N LYS A 128 19.96 -12.88 24.75
CA LYS A 128 19.19 -12.31 25.87
C LYS A 128 18.07 -13.24 26.35
N ARG A 129 17.40 -13.95 25.43
CA ARG A 129 16.38 -14.97 25.75
C ARG A 129 16.98 -16.23 26.36
N LYS A 130 18.12 -16.71 25.85
CA LYS A 130 18.77 -17.94 26.32
C LYS A 130 19.52 -17.74 27.65
N TYR A 131 19.99 -16.52 27.93
CA TYR A 131 20.83 -16.20 29.08
C TYR A 131 20.36 -14.93 29.84
N PRO A 132 19.13 -14.89 30.37
CA PRO A 132 18.53 -13.68 30.93
C PRO A 132 19.30 -13.08 32.11
N LEU A 133 20.00 -13.91 32.90
CA LEU A 133 20.81 -13.48 34.06
C LEU A 133 22.06 -12.69 33.64
N HIS A 134 22.65 -12.99 32.49
CA HIS A 134 23.84 -12.29 32.00
C HIS A 134 23.51 -10.88 31.47
N PHE A 135 22.25 -10.63 31.14
CA PHE A 135 21.76 -9.36 30.63
C PHE A 135 20.93 -8.58 31.65
N LEU A 136 21.03 -8.90 32.96
CA LEU A 136 20.24 -8.23 34.02
C LEU A 136 20.33 -6.70 33.97
N LEU A 137 21.53 -6.14 33.76
CA LEU A 137 21.73 -4.69 33.62
C LEU A 137 21.04 -4.11 32.39
N PHE A 138 21.04 -4.83 31.26
CA PHE A 138 20.37 -4.40 30.03
C PHE A 138 18.85 -4.56 30.11
N ASN A 139 18.36 -5.61 30.77
CA ASN A 139 16.94 -5.83 31.05
C ASN A 139 16.36 -4.71 31.93
N ALA A 140 17.06 -4.37 33.03
CA ALA A 140 16.65 -3.30 33.93
C ALA A 140 16.68 -1.92 33.25
N ALA A 141 17.63 -1.68 32.34
CA ALA A 141 17.69 -0.44 31.57
C ALA A 141 16.53 -0.30 30.55
N ASP A 142 16.10 -1.40 29.95
CA ASP A 142 14.94 -1.41 29.04
C ASP A 142 13.62 -1.16 29.78
N GLU A 143 13.48 -1.65 31.02
CA GLU A 143 12.33 -1.34 31.88
C GLU A 143 12.24 0.15 32.23
N ILE A 144 13.38 0.81 32.48
CA ILE A 144 13.42 2.26 32.77
C ILE A 144 13.05 3.11 31.55
N LYS A 145 13.34 2.63 30.33
CA LYS A 145 12.94 3.29 29.07
C LYS A 145 11.47 3.04 28.69
N TYR A 146 10.84 1.99 29.21
CA TYR A 146 9.44 1.68 28.93
C TYR A 146 8.51 2.64 29.68
N ARG A 147 8.12 3.74 29.04
CA ARG A 147 7.02 4.60 29.49
C ARG A 147 5.73 4.12 28.81
N PRO A 148 4.80 3.44 29.50
CA PRO A 148 3.59 2.95 28.86
C PRO A 148 2.75 4.12 28.30
N PRO A 149 2.14 3.97 27.11
CA PRO A 149 1.30 5.01 26.53
C PRO A 149 0.12 5.33 27.46
N LYS A 150 -0.22 6.63 27.59
CA LYS A 150 -1.15 7.19 28.59
C LYS A 150 -2.57 6.58 28.62
N ARG A 151 -2.94 5.70 27.67
CA ARG A 151 -4.26 5.05 27.60
C ARG A 151 -4.43 3.81 28.50
N LEU A 152 -3.40 3.39 29.22
CA LEU A 152 -3.47 2.25 30.17
C LEU A 152 -3.50 2.67 31.64
N ARG A 153 -3.69 3.96 31.95
CA ARG A 153 -4.00 4.40 33.32
C ARG A 153 -5.52 4.38 33.49
N LYS A 154 -6.02 3.33 34.13
CA LYS A 154 -7.31 3.39 34.82
C LYS A 154 -7.17 4.27 36.06
#